data_AF-A0A8C1L7F9-F1
#
_entry.id   AF-A0A8C1L7F9-F1
#
_cell.length_a   1.000
_cell.length_b   1.000
_cell.length_c   1.000
_cell.angle_alpha   90.00
_cell.angle_beta   90.00
_cell.angle_gamma   90.00
#
_symmetry.space_group_name_H-M   'P 1'
#
loop_
_entity.id
_entity.type
_entity.pdbx_description
1 polymer ?
#
loop_
_entity_poly.entity_id
_entity_poly.type
_entity_poly.pdbx_seq_one_letter_code
_entity_poly.pdbx_strand_id
1 'polypeptide(L)'
;MFSQRLMLYVQDVWNNFDVLSISLFITGLCCRMFSWSFNMGHGILCMDYMVFTLRLIHIFAIHRQLGPKIIILGKMIKDAFFLFFLVVWLSAYGVANQALLYQYDSTGKYWDIDCTDNLTLINEGKEPCRDTSHNWLVVILLVIFLLVTNILLVNLLIATFSYTFSKVQECSDTYWKFQQYNLIVEYHSRPTLKIITVHLPFIIAVQLKGRDANKLVKWETLQKENILALENKKTKRDRLKRITAK
;
A
#
# COMPACT_ATOMS: atom_id res chain seq x y z
N MET A 1 -26.88 -1.73 -16.44
CA MET A 1 -26.35 -0.55 -15.70
C MET A 1 -25.77 -0.92 -14.32
N PHE A 2 -26.44 -1.74 -13.50
CA PHE A 2 -25.95 -2.11 -12.16
C PHE A 2 -24.68 -2.98 -12.17
N SER A 3 -24.62 -4.01 -13.03
CA SER A 3 -23.43 -4.88 -13.16
C SER A 3 -22.16 -4.13 -13.59
N GLN A 4 -22.28 -3.13 -14.49
CA GLN A 4 -21.15 -2.26 -14.86
C GLN A 4 -20.65 -1.41 -13.69
N ARG A 5 -21.55 -0.88 -12.86
CA ARG A 5 -21.15 -0.12 -11.67
C ARG A 5 -20.49 -1.02 -10.62
N LEU A 6 -20.96 -2.25 -10.46
CA LEU A 6 -20.34 -3.25 -9.60
C LEU A 6 -18.94 -3.63 -10.08
N MET A 7 -18.76 -3.85 -11.38
CA MET A 7 -17.44 -4.14 -11.94
C MET A 7 -16.45 -2.99 -11.70
N LEU A 8 -16.88 -1.75 -11.94
CA LEU A 8 -16.06 -0.57 -11.66
C LEU A 8 -15.70 -0.43 -10.17
N TYR A 9 -16.62 -0.80 -9.29
CA TYR A 9 -16.40 -0.80 -7.84
C TYR A 9 -15.40 -1.87 -7.40
N VAL A 10 -15.50 -3.08 -7.93
CA VAL A 10 -14.59 -4.20 -7.58
C VAL A 10 -13.18 -3.99 -8.15
N GLN A 11 -13.04 -3.20 -9.22
CA GLN A 11 -11.74 -2.89 -9.82
C GLN A 11 -10.89 -1.93 -8.95
N ASP A 12 -11.50 -1.20 -8.02
CA ASP A 12 -10.77 -0.37 -7.06
C ASP A 12 -10.17 -1.24 -5.93
N VAL A 13 -8.84 -1.21 -5.82
CA VAL A 13 -8.08 -1.98 -4.84
C VAL A 13 -8.47 -1.62 -3.41
N TRP A 14 -8.74 -0.35 -3.14
CA TRP A 14 -9.12 0.13 -1.82
C TRP A 14 -10.49 -0.38 -1.42
N ASN A 15 -11.39 -0.46 -2.39
CA ASN A 15 -12.70 -1.00 -2.15
C ASN A 15 -12.66 -2.52 -1.89
N ASN A 16 -11.83 -3.25 -2.63
CA ASN A 16 -11.67 -4.69 -2.37
C ASN A 16 -11.14 -4.94 -0.95
N PHE A 17 -10.22 -4.10 -0.48
CA PHE A 17 -9.71 -4.15 0.89
C PHE A 17 -10.78 -3.82 1.95
N ASP A 18 -11.64 -2.83 1.68
CA ASP A 18 -12.79 -2.51 2.55
C ASP A 18 -13.80 -3.67 2.63
N VAL A 19 -14.09 -4.33 1.50
CA VAL A 19 -14.98 -5.51 1.47
C VAL A 19 -14.36 -6.68 2.24
N LEU A 20 -13.05 -6.90 2.10
CA LEU A 20 -12.34 -7.92 2.86
C LEU A 20 -12.46 -7.67 4.37
N SER A 21 -12.22 -6.44 4.83
CA SER A 21 -12.36 -6.08 6.24
C SER A 21 -13.78 -6.30 6.76
N ILE A 22 -14.80 -5.85 6.03
CA ILE A 22 -16.21 -6.07 6.43
C ILE A 22 -16.52 -7.58 6.50
N SER A 23 -16.00 -8.38 5.56
CA SER A 23 -16.20 -9.83 5.58
C SER A 23 -15.53 -10.52 6.76
N LEU A 24 -14.31 -10.08 7.14
CA LEU A 24 -13.58 -10.59 8.31
C LEU A 24 -14.29 -10.20 9.60
N PHE A 25 -14.79 -8.97 9.69
CA PHE A 25 -15.57 -8.50 10.83
C PHE A 25 -16.84 -9.33 11.04
N ILE A 26 -17.64 -9.54 9.98
CA ILE A 26 -18.85 -10.36 10.05
C ILE A 26 -18.51 -11.80 10.45
N THR A 27 -17.47 -12.37 9.84
CA THR A 27 -17.02 -13.74 10.15
C THR A 27 -16.56 -13.84 11.62
N GLY A 28 -15.81 -12.85 12.11
CA GLY A 28 -15.38 -12.78 13.51
C GLY A 28 -16.54 -12.67 14.50
N LEU A 29 -17.57 -11.89 14.16
CA LEU A 29 -18.81 -11.79 14.95
C LEU A 29 -19.60 -13.11 14.95
N CYS A 30 -19.76 -13.74 13.79
CA CYS A 30 -20.42 -15.05 13.67
C CYS A 30 -19.70 -16.12 14.51
N CYS A 31 -18.37 -16.21 14.39
CA CYS A 31 -17.55 -17.15 15.18
C CYS A 31 -17.64 -16.90 16.69
N ARG A 32 -17.92 -15.66 17.10
CA ARG A 32 -18.11 -15.30 18.51
C ARG A 32 -19.49 -15.70 19.07
N MET A 33 -20.50 -15.89 18.21
CA MET A 33 -21.82 -16.37 18.62
C MET A 33 -21.86 -17.87 18.91
N PHE A 34 -20.95 -18.65 18.31
CA PHE A 34 -20.84 -20.09 18.56
C PHE A 34 -19.87 -20.39 19.70
N SER A 35 -20.34 -21.12 20.72
CA SER A 35 -19.56 -21.53 21.89
C SER A 35 -18.30 -22.34 21.52
N TRP A 36 -18.35 -23.12 20.44
CA TRP A 36 -17.22 -23.94 19.99
C TRP A 36 -16.05 -23.11 19.40
N SER A 37 -16.31 -21.90 18.88
CA SER A 37 -15.34 -21.09 18.14
C SER A 37 -14.99 -19.76 18.82
N PHE A 38 -15.32 -19.60 20.10
CA PHE A 38 -15.21 -18.32 20.80
C PHE A 38 -13.79 -17.74 20.82
N ASN A 39 -12.78 -18.56 21.12
CA ASN A 39 -11.37 -18.13 21.14
C ASN A 39 -10.85 -17.76 19.75
N MET A 40 -11.29 -18.49 18.71
CA MET A 40 -10.94 -18.18 17.32
C MET A 40 -11.56 -16.85 16.87
N GLY A 41 -12.79 -16.54 17.31
CA GLY A 41 -13.45 -15.27 17.03
C GLY A 41 -12.68 -14.06 17.58
N HIS A 42 -12.07 -14.18 18.78
CA HIS A 42 -11.21 -13.12 19.33
C HIS A 42 -9.98 -12.85 18.43
N GLY A 43 -9.29 -13.91 17.99
CA GLY A 43 -8.14 -13.78 17.08
C GLY A 43 -8.51 -13.13 15.75
N ILE A 44 -9.65 -13.52 15.16
CA ILE A 44 -10.15 -12.95 13.89
C ILE A 44 -10.45 -11.45 14.05
N LEU A 45 -11.08 -11.03 15.15
CA LEU A 45 -11.37 -9.62 15.40
C LEU A 45 -10.11 -8.78 15.66
N CYS A 46 -9.08 -9.35 16.30
CA CYS A 46 -7.78 -8.68 16.45
C CYS A 46 -7.08 -8.47 15.11
N MET A 47 -7.10 -9.48 14.23
CA MET A 47 -6.57 -9.36 12.87
C MET A 47 -7.39 -8.36 12.04
N ASP A 48 -8.71 -8.37 12.17
CA ASP A 48 -9.59 -7.41 11.51
C ASP A 48 -9.31 -5.97 11.95
N TYR A 49 -9.02 -5.72 13.24
CA TYR A 49 -8.58 -4.40 13.70
C TYR A 49 -7.31 -3.94 12.99
N MET A 50 -6.31 -4.82 12.80
CA MET A 50 -5.10 -4.46 12.04
C MET A 50 -5.45 -4.07 10.59
N VAL A 51 -6.33 -4.83 9.94
CA VAL A 51 -6.81 -4.53 8.58
C VAL A 51 -7.56 -3.18 8.56
N PHE A 52 -8.45 -2.92 9.53
CA PHE A 52 -9.14 -1.64 9.66
C PHE A 52 -8.18 -0.46 9.83
N THR A 53 -7.09 -0.62 10.59
CA THR A 53 -6.11 0.47 10.75
C THR A 53 -5.39 0.83 9.44
N LEU A 54 -5.24 -0.10 8.49
CA LEU A 54 -4.71 0.22 7.16
C LEU A 54 -5.62 1.18 6.39
N ARG A 55 -6.92 1.25 6.71
CA ARG A 55 -7.86 2.25 6.15
C ARG A 55 -7.51 3.68 6.55
N LEU A 56 -6.79 3.88 7.67
CA LEU A 56 -6.27 5.20 8.04
C LEU A 56 -5.29 5.73 7.01
N ILE A 57 -4.56 4.86 6.29
CA ILE A 57 -3.63 5.25 5.21
C ILE A 57 -4.39 5.97 4.10
N HIS A 58 -5.59 5.51 3.75
CA HIS A 58 -6.44 6.16 2.75
C HIS A 58 -6.88 7.56 3.20
N ILE A 59 -7.17 7.75 4.49
CA ILE A 59 -7.50 9.07 5.05
C ILE A 59 -6.27 9.99 5.03
N PHE A 60 -5.11 9.47 5.43
CA PHE A 60 -3.85 10.23 5.39
C PHE A 60 -3.40 10.57 3.97
N ALA A 61 -3.83 9.81 2.96
CA ALA A 61 -3.54 10.10 1.54
C ALA A 61 -4.15 11.44 1.06
N ILE A 62 -5.17 11.96 1.74
CA ILE A 62 -5.80 13.26 1.44
C ILE A 62 -4.93 14.42 1.94
N HIS A 63 -4.07 14.19 2.94
CA HIS A 63 -3.28 15.25 3.56
C HIS A 63 -2.22 15.82 2.60
N ARG A 64 -2.10 17.15 2.54
CA ARG A 64 -1.27 17.86 1.56
C ARG A 64 0.22 17.48 1.55
N GLN A 65 0.75 17.09 2.71
CA GLN A 65 2.18 16.75 2.85
C GLN A 65 2.46 15.24 2.84
N LEU A 66 1.45 14.41 3.14
CA LEU A 66 1.61 12.96 3.29
C LEU A 66 1.06 12.19 2.09
N GLY A 67 0.07 12.76 1.40
CA GLY A 67 -0.56 12.16 0.23
C GLY A 67 0.39 11.84 -0.92
N PRO A 68 1.20 12.81 -1.41
CA PRO A 68 2.18 12.54 -2.46
C PRO A 68 3.15 11.41 -2.08
N LYS A 69 3.62 11.40 -0.82
CA LYS A 69 4.53 10.38 -0.28
C LYS A 69 3.90 8.97 -0.27
N ILE A 70 2.62 8.86 0.13
CA ILE A 70 1.88 7.60 0.13
C ILE A 70 1.68 7.07 -1.30
N ILE A 71 1.41 7.94 -2.28
CA ILE A 71 1.26 7.54 -3.69
C ILE A 71 2.58 7.05 -4.27
N ILE A 72 3.69 7.70 -3.93
CA ILE A 72 5.04 7.25 -4.33
C ILE A 72 5.30 5.87 -3.75
N LEU A 73 5.05 5.68 -2.44
CA LEU A 73 5.21 4.38 -1.77
C LEU A 73 4.41 3.27 -2.49
N GLY A 74 3.14 3.53 -2.81
CA GLY A 74 2.31 2.58 -3.55
C GLY A 74 2.85 2.21 -4.93
N LYS A 75 3.46 3.15 -5.65
CA LYS A 75 4.11 2.89 -6.95
C LYS A 75 5.43 2.13 -6.81
N MET A 76 6.16 2.35 -5.72
CA MET A 76 7.40 1.64 -5.39
C MET A 76 7.18 0.19 -4.96
N ILE A 77 5.94 -0.22 -4.64
CA ILE A 77 5.61 -1.65 -4.40
C ILE A 77 5.90 -2.51 -5.64
N LYS A 78 5.80 -1.96 -6.85
CA LYS A 78 6.19 -2.72 -8.05
C LYS A 78 7.69 -3.03 -8.07
N ASP A 79 8.50 -2.10 -7.59
CA ASP A 79 9.94 -2.33 -7.44
C ASP A 79 10.24 -3.21 -6.23
N ALA A 80 9.33 -3.27 -5.25
CA ALA A 80 9.39 -4.24 -4.16
C ALA A 80 9.23 -5.69 -4.65
N PHE A 81 8.87 -5.93 -5.93
CA PHE A 81 9.07 -7.25 -6.55
C PHE A 81 10.54 -7.69 -6.49
N PHE A 82 11.50 -6.76 -6.45
CA PHE A 82 12.90 -7.09 -6.22
C PHE A 82 13.14 -7.75 -4.84
N LEU A 83 12.28 -7.49 -3.84
CA LEU A 83 12.32 -8.21 -2.55
C LEU A 83 12.08 -9.71 -2.72
N PHE A 84 11.44 -10.16 -3.80
CA PHE A 84 11.30 -11.59 -4.10
C PHE A 84 12.66 -12.29 -4.18
N PHE A 85 13.63 -11.67 -4.85
CA PHE A 85 14.99 -12.22 -4.94
C PHE A 85 15.67 -12.27 -3.56
N LEU A 86 15.44 -11.26 -2.72
CA LEU A 86 15.95 -11.21 -1.36
C LEU A 86 15.32 -12.33 -0.49
N VAL A 87 14.00 -12.53 -0.60
CA VAL A 87 13.29 -13.62 0.11
C VAL A 87 13.79 -15.00 -0.34
N VAL A 88 13.95 -15.22 -1.65
CA VAL A 88 14.50 -16.48 -2.17
C VAL A 88 15.91 -16.72 -1.64
N TRP A 89 16.77 -15.69 -1.66
CA TRP A 89 18.12 -15.78 -1.12
C TRP A 89 18.15 -16.07 0.39
N LEU A 90 17.32 -15.37 1.17
CA LEU A 90 17.14 -15.61 2.61
C LEU A 90 16.64 -17.02 2.89
N SER A 91 15.69 -17.51 2.10
CA SER A 91 15.14 -18.85 2.27
C SER A 91 16.17 -19.94 1.98
N ALA A 92 16.99 -19.77 0.94
CA ALA A 92 18.07 -20.70 0.61
C ALA A 92 19.11 -20.76 1.73
N TYR A 93 19.52 -19.61 2.26
CA TYR A 93 20.40 -19.51 3.42
C TYR A 93 19.79 -20.15 4.67
N GLY A 94 18.52 -19.84 4.96
CA GLY A 94 17.79 -20.36 6.12
C GLY A 94 17.65 -21.87 6.09
N VAL A 95 17.28 -22.45 4.93
CA VAL A 95 17.16 -23.90 4.74
C VAL A 95 18.53 -24.57 4.86
N ALA A 96 19.58 -24.01 4.24
CA ALA A 96 20.94 -24.57 4.33
C ALA A 96 21.46 -24.57 5.78
N ASN A 97 21.26 -23.48 6.52
CA ASN A 97 21.66 -23.40 7.92
C ASN A 97 20.85 -24.32 8.83
N GLN A 98 19.53 -24.40 8.62
CA GLN A 98 18.68 -25.31 9.39
C GLN A 98 19.16 -26.75 9.19
N ALA A 99 19.45 -27.15 7.95
CA ALA A 99 19.97 -28.47 7.62
C ALA A 99 21.37 -28.74 8.21
N LEU A 100 22.21 -27.71 8.34
CA LEU A 100 23.56 -27.84 8.92
C LEU A 100 23.56 -27.83 10.46
N LEU A 101 22.64 -27.11 11.11
CA LEU A 101 22.63 -26.90 12.56
C LEU A 101 21.64 -27.80 13.32
N TYR A 102 20.60 -28.28 12.65
CA TYR A 102 19.55 -29.10 13.23
C TYR A 102 19.35 -30.35 12.37
N GLN A 103 19.76 -31.50 12.91
CA GLN A 103 19.30 -32.77 12.38
C GLN A 103 17.84 -32.95 12.80
N TYR A 104 17.02 -33.42 11.87
CA TYR A 104 15.56 -33.45 11.97
C TYR A 104 15.09 -34.25 13.19
N ASP A 105 14.54 -33.57 14.20
CA ASP A 105 13.74 -34.21 15.25
C ASP A 105 12.25 -34.05 14.89
N SER A 106 11.57 -35.18 14.71
CA SER A 106 10.14 -35.26 14.41
C SER A 106 9.24 -35.04 15.62
N THR A 107 9.82 -34.85 16.80
CA THR A 107 9.11 -35.01 18.07
C THR A 107 9.18 -33.72 18.86
N GLY A 108 8.14 -32.89 18.77
CA GLY A 108 8.03 -31.65 19.52
C GLY A 108 8.03 -31.85 21.04
N LYS A 109 9.22 -32.03 21.64
CA LYS A 109 9.45 -32.14 23.08
C LYS A 109 10.63 -31.29 23.52
N TYR A 110 10.47 -30.85 24.77
CA TYR A 110 11.24 -29.85 25.49
C TYR A 110 12.66 -30.34 25.85
N TRP A 111 13.60 -29.39 25.95
CA TRP A 111 15.06 -29.53 26.03
C TRP A 111 15.63 -30.31 27.24
N ASP A 112 15.56 -31.64 27.19
CA ASP A 112 16.50 -32.57 27.86
C ASP A 112 16.49 -33.91 27.11
N ILE A 113 16.90 -33.88 25.85
CA ILE A 113 17.06 -35.09 25.03
C ILE A 113 18.45 -35.67 25.35
N ASP A 114 18.47 -36.90 25.91
CA ASP A 114 19.67 -37.73 26.01
C ASP A 114 20.16 -38.08 24.60
N CYS A 115 21.02 -37.23 24.04
CA CYS A 115 21.61 -37.46 22.72
C CYS A 115 22.75 -38.48 22.80
N THR A 116 23.01 -39.21 21.71
CA THR A 116 24.09 -40.20 21.67
C THR A 116 24.89 -40.10 20.37
N ASP A 117 26.22 -40.28 20.47
CA ASP A 117 27.11 -40.37 19.30
C ASP A 117 27.34 -41.82 18.84
N ASN A 118 26.77 -42.81 19.55
CA ASN A 118 26.99 -44.21 19.22
C ASN A 118 26.09 -44.66 18.07
N LEU A 119 26.70 -45.01 16.94
CA LEU A 119 26.03 -45.42 15.69
C LEU A 119 25.04 -46.58 15.89
N THR A 120 25.30 -47.51 16.81
CA THR A 120 24.38 -48.62 17.08
C THR A 120 23.08 -48.14 17.72
N LEU A 121 23.15 -47.20 18.66
CA LEU A 121 21.97 -46.63 19.32
C LEU A 121 21.21 -45.68 18.39
N ILE A 122 21.89 -45.00 17.47
CA ILE A 122 21.25 -44.17 16.44
C ILE A 122 20.43 -45.03 15.47
N ASN A 123 20.98 -46.18 15.05
CA ASN A 123 20.25 -47.13 14.20
C ASN A 123 19.04 -47.76 14.91
N GLU A 124 19.05 -47.79 16.25
CA GLU A 124 17.92 -48.19 17.10
C GLU A 124 16.89 -47.06 17.31
N GLY A 125 17.12 -45.87 16.74
CA GLY A 125 16.20 -44.74 16.78
C GLY A 125 16.48 -43.71 17.88
N LYS A 126 17.65 -43.73 18.53
CA LYS A 126 18.06 -42.62 19.41
C LYS A 126 18.52 -41.41 18.63
N GLU A 127 18.28 -40.23 19.19
CA GLU A 127 18.62 -38.96 18.55
C GLU A 127 20.14 -38.71 18.55
N PRO A 128 20.72 -38.34 17.39
CA PRO A 128 22.13 -37.98 17.29
C PRO A 128 22.41 -36.62 17.93
N CYS A 129 23.56 -36.47 18.60
CA CYS A 129 24.02 -35.16 19.08
C CYS A 129 24.41 -34.25 17.90
N ARG A 130 24.40 -32.93 18.12
CA ARG A 130 24.81 -31.95 17.09
C ARG A 130 26.26 -32.20 16.66
N ASP A 131 26.44 -32.53 15.37
CA ASP A 131 27.76 -32.67 14.78
C ASP A 131 28.48 -31.32 14.70
N THR A 132 29.62 -31.21 15.38
CA THR A 132 30.45 -29.99 15.42
C THR A 132 31.46 -29.95 14.26
N SER A 133 31.61 -31.05 13.51
CA SER A 133 32.65 -31.22 12.47
C SER A 133 32.50 -30.26 11.29
N HIS A 134 31.27 -29.83 11.00
CA HIS A 134 30.94 -28.95 9.87
C HIS A 134 30.63 -27.51 10.29
N ASN A 135 30.89 -27.13 11.54
CA ASN A 135 30.59 -25.79 12.06
C ASN A 135 31.34 -24.69 11.29
N TRP A 136 32.56 -24.96 10.83
CA TRP A 136 33.34 -24.03 10.00
C TRP A 136 32.62 -23.66 8.69
N LEU A 137 31.84 -24.59 8.11
CA LEU A 137 31.07 -24.35 6.90
C LEU A 137 29.94 -23.36 7.16
N VAL A 138 29.26 -23.45 8.31
CA VAL A 138 28.21 -22.49 8.73
C VAL A 138 28.80 -21.08 8.85
N VAL A 139 29.98 -20.95 9.44
CA VAL A 139 30.66 -19.64 9.58
C VAL A 139 31.04 -19.07 8.21
N ILE A 140 31.60 -19.88 7.30
CA ILE A 140 31.94 -19.43 5.95
C ILE A 140 30.67 -19.02 5.18
N LEU A 141 29.61 -19.83 5.27
CA LEU A 141 28.34 -19.58 4.59
C LEU A 141 27.68 -18.29 5.13
N LEU A 142 27.77 -18.02 6.44
CA LEU A 142 27.37 -16.75 7.05
C LEU A 142 28.17 -15.56 6.48
N VAL A 143 29.49 -15.66 6.36
CA VAL A 143 30.33 -14.57 5.82
C VAL A 143 29.94 -14.26 4.37
N ILE A 144 29.79 -15.30 3.53
CA ILE A 144 29.37 -15.15 2.13
C ILE A 144 27.97 -14.53 2.06
N PHE A 145 27.04 -15.02 2.88
CA PHE A 145 25.68 -14.50 2.94
C PHE A 145 25.62 -13.03 3.33
N LEU A 146 26.35 -12.61 4.37
CA LEU A 146 26.41 -11.21 4.80
C LEU A 146 27.07 -10.33 3.73
N LEU A 147 28.11 -10.81 3.07
CA LEU A 147 28.77 -10.09 1.98
C LEU A 147 27.81 -9.87 0.80
N VAL A 148 27.21 -10.94 0.28
CA VAL A 148 26.27 -10.85 -0.85
C VAL A 148 25.06 -10.00 -0.50
N THR A 149 24.49 -10.18 0.69
CA THR A 149 23.29 -9.45 1.11
C THR A 149 23.60 -7.97 1.30
N ASN A 150 24.61 -7.63 2.09
CA ASN A 150 24.88 -6.23 2.46
C ASN A 150 25.60 -5.46 1.35
N ILE A 151 26.50 -6.08 0.60
CA ILE A 151 27.27 -5.40 -0.44
C ILE A 151 26.52 -5.38 -1.78
N LEU A 152 25.88 -6.47 -2.17
CA LEU A 152 25.22 -6.57 -3.48
C LEU A 152 23.73 -6.27 -3.38
N LEU A 153 22.97 -7.09 -2.66
CA LEU A 153 21.50 -7.07 -2.72
C LEU A 153 20.90 -5.81 -2.08
N VAL A 154 21.33 -5.43 -0.88
CA VAL A 154 20.82 -4.25 -0.18
C VAL A 154 21.23 -2.96 -0.91
N ASN A 155 22.48 -2.84 -1.35
CA ASN A 155 22.93 -1.66 -2.08
C ASN A 155 22.22 -1.50 -3.43
N LEU A 156 21.99 -2.60 -4.14
CA LEU A 156 21.22 -2.56 -5.39
C LEU A 156 19.74 -2.25 -5.14
N LEU A 157 19.14 -2.80 -4.09
CA LEU A 157 17.77 -2.48 -3.66
C LEU A 157 17.63 -0.98 -3.35
N ILE A 158 18.56 -0.42 -2.57
CA ILE A 158 18.58 1.01 -2.25
C ILE A 158 18.75 1.84 -3.52
N ALA A 159 19.62 1.43 -4.44
CA ALA A 159 19.83 2.14 -5.70
C ALA A 159 18.57 2.14 -6.59
N THR A 160 17.90 1.00 -6.75
CA THR A 160 16.66 0.89 -7.52
C THR A 160 15.52 1.70 -6.87
N PHE A 161 15.36 1.60 -5.55
CA PHE A 161 14.39 2.43 -4.84
C PHE A 161 14.70 3.92 -4.94
N SER A 162 15.97 4.33 -4.84
CA SER A 162 16.37 5.74 -5.00
C SER A 162 16.08 6.27 -6.41
N TYR A 163 16.38 5.47 -7.44
CA TYR A 163 16.09 5.80 -8.83
C TYR A 163 14.58 5.97 -9.06
N THR A 164 13.76 4.99 -8.67
CA THR A 164 12.31 5.10 -8.86
C THR A 164 11.70 6.17 -7.97
N PHE A 165 12.18 6.35 -6.74
CA PHE A 165 11.72 7.43 -5.88
C PHE A 165 11.92 8.79 -6.56
N SER A 166 13.10 9.05 -7.10
CA SER A 166 13.41 10.31 -7.81
C SER A 166 12.52 10.51 -9.03
N LYS A 167 12.36 9.46 -9.85
CA LYS A 167 11.51 9.48 -11.05
C LYS A 167 10.02 9.67 -10.74
N VAL A 168 9.51 8.96 -9.72
CA VAL A 168 8.09 9.03 -9.35
C VAL A 168 7.80 10.32 -8.60
N GLN A 169 8.72 10.83 -7.77
CA GLN A 169 8.59 12.10 -7.06
C GLN A 169 8.33 13.26 -8.03
N GLU A 170 9.07 13.33 -9.14
CA GLU A 170 8.95 14.40 -10.14
C GLU A 170 7.54 14.49 -10.77
N CYS A 171 6.87 13.35 -10.97
CA CYS A 171 5.50 13.32 -11.50
C CYS A 171 4.41 13.22 -10.42
N SER A 172 4.78 12.86 -9.18
CA SER A 172 3.83 12.47 -8.13
C SER A 172 2.88 13.59 -7.73
N ASP A 173 3.36 14.84 -7.69
CA ASP A 173 2.56 16.00 -7.28
C ASP A 173 1.38 16.25 -8.22
N THR A 174 1.57 16.05 -9.53
CA THR A 174 0.52 16.21 -10.54
C THR A 174 -0.53 15.09 -10.41
N TYR A 175 -0.08 13.85 -10.23
CA TYR A 175 -0.98 12.72 -10.00
C TYR A 175 -1.76 12.86 -8.69
N TRP A 176 -1.10 13.28 -7.60
CA TRP A 176 -1.76 13.50 -6.32
C TRP A 176 -2.80 14.61 -6.42
N LYS A 177 -2.49 15.75 -7.05
CA LYS A 177 -3.49 16.83 -7.26
C LYS A 177 -4.72 16.34 -8.02
N PHE A 178 -4.52 15.50 -9.05
CA PHE A 178 -5.62 14.91 -9.81
C PHE A 178 -6.44 13.93 -8.96
N GLN A 179 -5.78 13.02 -8.23
CA GLN A 179 -6.45 12.08 -7.33
C GLN A 179 -7.19 12.79 -6.20
N GLN A 180 -6.57 13.81 -5.61
CA GLN A 180 -7.17 14.63 -4.55
C GLN A 180 -8.42 15.35 -5.06
N TYR A 181 -8.38 15.91 -6.27
CA TYR A 181 -9.57 16.49 -6.88
C TYR A 181 -10.72 15.48 -7.00
N ASN A 182 -10.45 14.28 -7.53
CA ASN A 182 -11.46 13.23 -7.66
C ASN A 182 -12.02 12.80 -6.29
N LEU A 183 -11.15 12.62 -5.29
CA LEU A 183 -11.54 12.30 -3.91
C LEU A 183 -12.43 13.39 -3.30
N ILE A 184 -12.09 14.66 -3.49
CA ILE A 184 -12.88 15.80 -3.00
C ILE A 184 -14.25 15.85 -3.67
N VAL A 185 -14.30 15.67 -4.99
CA VAL A 185 -15.56 15.63 -5.75
C VAL A 185 -16.43 14.46 -5.30
N GLU A 186 -15.84 13.28 -5.10
CA GLU A 186 -16.56 12.13 -4.59
C GLU A 186 -17.10 12.39 -3.19
N TYR A 187 -16.27 12.91 -2.27
CA TYR A 187 -16.67 13.21 -0.91
C TYR A 187 -17.77 14.28 -0.84
N HIS A 188 -17.73 15.29 -1.71
CA HIS A 188 -18.79 16.29 -1.84
C HIS A 188 -20.10 15.72 -2.41
N SER A 189 -20.02 14.66 -3.22
CA SER A 189 -21.18 14.01 -3.81
C SER A 189 -21.83 13.01 -2.85
N ARG A 190 -21.09 12.55 -1.83
CA ARG A 190 -21.63 11.74 -0.73
C ARG A 190 -22.48 12.68 0.16
N PRO A 191 -23.73 12.33 0.49
CA PRO A 191 -24.50 13.15 1.44
C PRO A 191 -23.77 13.16 2.77
N THR A 192 -23.17 14.31 3.13
CA THR A 192 -22.41 14.50 4.37
C THR A 192 -23.37 14.70 5.53
N LEU A 193 -24.07 13.64 5.92
CA LEU A 193 -24.83 13.64 7.14
C LEU A 193 -24.55 12.31 7.83
N LYS A 194 -23.91 12.44 9.00
CA LYS A 194 -24.01 11.48 10.10
C LYS A 194 -25.41 10.87 10.04
N ILE A 195 -25.45 9.55 10.12
CA ILE A 195 -26.55 8.58 9.97
C ILE A 195 -27.91 8.97 10.62
N ILE A 196 -28.07 10.15 11.24
CA ILE A 196 -29.20 10.55 12.07
C ILE A 196 -29.94 11.82 11.57
N THR A 197 -29.41 12.66 10.67
CA THR A 197 -30.03 13.97 10.33
C THR A 197 -30.39 14.21 8.86
N VAL A 198 -30.81 13.20 8.10
CA VAL A 198 -30.78 13.26 6.60
C VAL A 198 -31.99 13.93 5.92
N HIS A 199 -33.15 14.12 6.54
CA HIS A 199 -34.35 14.48 5.76
C HIS A 199 -34.59 15.99 5.52
N LEU A 200 -34.04 16.89 6.33
CA LEU A 200 -34.44 18.31 6.29
C LEU A 200 -33.61 19.25 5.38
N PRO A 201 -32.29 19.10 5.20
CA PRO A 201 -31.50 20.10 4.47
C PRO A 201 -31.44 19.88 2.95
N PHE A 202 -31.90 18.74 2.42
CA PHE A 202 -31.74 18.39 1.00
C PHE A 202 -32.55 19.31 0.07
N ILE A 203 -33.74 19.75 0.47
CA ILE A 203 -34.64 20.55 -0.37
C ILE A 203 -34.21 22.03 -0.42
N ILE A 204 -33.69 22.58 0.68
CA ILE A 204 -33.27 24.00 0.75
C ILE A 204 -31.96 24.22 -0.03
N ALA A 205 -31.06 23.25 -0.04
CA ALA A 205 -29.78 23.31 -0.76
C ALA A 205 -29.96 23.36 -2.29
N VAL A 206 -31.00 22.70 -2.82
CA VAL A 206 -31.27 22.65 -4.27
C VAL A 206 -31.69 24.02 -4.83
N GLN A 207 -32.41 24.83 -4.05
CA GLN A 207 -32.95 26.11 -4.52
C GLN A 207 -31.96 27.28 -4.46
N LEU A 208 -30.99 27.25 -3.54
CA LEU A 208 -29.96 28.29 -3.46
C LEU A 208 -28.88 28.12 -4.55
N LYS A 209 -28.56 26.87 -4.94
CA LYS A 209 -27.48 26.57 -5.89
C LYS A 209 -27.72 27.11 -7.31
N GLY A 210 -28.98 27.29 -7.71
CA GLY A 210 -29.34 27.82 -9.04
C GLY A 210 -29.10 29.33 -9.22
N ARG A 211 -29.20 30.14 -8.15
CA ARG A 211 -29.11 31.62 -8.24
C ARG A 211 -27.66 32.10 -8.34
N ASP A 212 -26.73 31.44 -7.64
CA ASP A 212 -25.31 31.81 -7.65
C ASP A 212 -24.59 31.33 -8.92
N ALA A 213 -25.06 30.23 -9.54
CA ALA A 213 -24.52 29.71 -10.80
C ALA A 213 -24.60 30.73 -11.94
N ASN A 214 -25.73 31.45 -12.08
CA ASN A 214 -25.90 32.46 -13.14
C ASN A 214 -24.98 33.68 -12.97
N LYS A 215 -24.66 34.06 -11.73
CA LYS A 215 -23.70 35.15 -11.47
C LYS A 215 -22.29 34.72 -11.80
N LEU A 216 -21.89 33.50 -11.43
CA LEU A 216 -20.57 32.93 -11.71
C LEU A 216 -20.30 32.81 -13.21
N VAL A 217 -21.26 32.30 -13.98
CA VAL A 217 -21.14 32.21 -15.45
C VAL A 217 -20.95 33.58 -16.08
N LYS A 218 -21.69 34.61 -15.61
CA LYS A 218 -21.52 35.99 -16.08
C LYS A 218 -20.15 36.59 -15.73
N TRP A 219 -19.62 36.28 -14.55
CA TRP A 219 -18.27 36.70 -14.16
C TRP A 219 -17.19 35.99 -15.00
N GLU A 220 -17.38 34.71 -15.32
CA GLU A 220 -16.46 33.93 -16.16
C GLU A 220 -16.41 34.46 -17.60
N THR A 221 -17.56 34.78 -18.20
CA THR A 221 -17.62 35.34 -19.56
C THR A 221 -16.91 36.68 -19.65
N LEU A 222 -17.09 37.57 -18.65
CA LEU A 222 -16.40 38.86 -18.60
C LEU A 222 -14.87 38.73 -18.47
N GLN A 223 -14.40 37.75 -17.69
CA GLN A 223 -12.96 37.48 -17.58
C GLN A 223 -12.38 36.96 -18.91
N LYS A 224 -13.08 36.05 -19.59
CA LYS A 224 -12.65 35.52 -20.90
C LYS A 224 -12.54 36.63 -21.95
N GLU A 225 -13.51 37.54 -22.02
CA GLU A 225 -13.47 38.68 -22.94
C GLU A 225 -12.29 39.62 -22.67
N ASN A 226 -11.99 39.91 -21.40
CA ASN A 226 -10.85 40.74 -21.02
C ASN A 226 -9.51 40.11 -21.42
N ILE A 227 -9.35 38.79 -21.24
CA ILE A 227 -8.12 38.08 -21.62
C ILE A 227 -7.95 38.09 -23.15
N LEU A 228 -9.00 37.79 -23.91
CA LEU A 228 -9.00 37.84 -25.38
C LEU A 228 -8.67 39.25 -25.90
N ALA A 229 -9.20 40.29 -25.26
CA ALA A 229 -8.89 41.67 -25.60
C ALA A 229 -7.41 42.02 -25.36
N LEU A 230 -6.80 41.51 -24.28
CA LEU A 230 -5.38 41.69 -23.99
C LEU A 230 -4.48 40.97 -25.00
N GLU A 231 -4.84 39.74 -25.41
CA GLU A 231 -4.12 38.99 -26.44
C GLU A 231 -4.19 39.67 -27.80
N ASN A 232 -5.36 40.20 -28.18
CA ASN A 232 -5.53 40.96 -29.41
C ASN A 232 -4.70 42.25 -29.41
N LYS A 233 -4.65 42.97 -28.28
CA LYS A 233 -3.79 44.16 -28.12
C LYS A 233 -2.30 43.80 -28.20
N LYS A 234 -1.89 42.67 -27.62
CA LYS A 234 -0.51 42.15 -27.69
C LYS A 234 -0.14 41.80 -29.13
N THR A 235 -0.98 41.03 -29.81
CA THR A 235 -0.83 40.66 -31.23
C THR A 235 -0.76 41.89 -32.14
N LYS A 236 -1.60 42.91 -31.92
CA LYS A 236 -1.58 44.16 -32.69
C LYS A 236 -0.30 44.95 -32.45
N ARG A 237 0.20 45.01 -31.21
CA ARG A 237 1.51 45.61 -30.90
C ARG A 237 2.66 44.85 -31.56
N ASP A 238 2.65 43.53 -31.52
CA ASP A 238 3.70 42.69 -32.13
C ASP A 238 3.67 42.75 -33.67
N ARG A 239 2.49 42.98 -34.27
CA ARG A 239 2.36 43.32 -35.69
C ARG A 239 2.91 44.71 -36.00
N LEU A 240 2.60 45.72 -35.18
CA LEU A 240 3.12 47.08 -35.37
C LEU A 240 4.65 47.12 -35.30
N LYS A 241 5.25 46.46 -34.28
CA LYS A 241 6.71 46.35 -34.14
C LYS A 241 7.39 45.69 -35.33
N ARG A 242 6.74 44.72 -35.98
CA ARG A 242 7.25 44.07 -37.19
C ARG A 242 7.20 44.97 -38.43
N ILE A 243 6.25 45.91 -38.48
CA ILE A 243 6.10 46.86 -39.59
C ILE A 243 7.10 48.02 -39.44
N THR A 244 7.35 48.50 -38.22
CA THR A 244 8.31 49.58 -37.97
C THR A 244 9.77 49.15 -37.89
N ALA A 245 10.06 47.84 -37.84
CA ALA A 245 11.42 47.29 -37.85
C ALA A 245 11.97 46.99 -39.27
N LYS A 246 11.25 47.41 -40.32
CA LYS A 246 11.62 47.29 -41.73
C LYS A 246 11.72 48.67 -42.34
#